data_AF-A0A7S1CL23-F1
#
_entry.id   AF-A0A7S1CL23-F1
#
_cell.length_a   1.000
_cell.length_b   1.000
_cell.length_c   1.000
_cell.angle_alpha   90.00
_cell.angle_beta   90.00
_cell.angle_gamma   90.00
#
_symmetry.space_group_name_H-M   'P 1'
#
loop_
_entity.id
_entity.type
_entity.pdbx_description
1 polymer ?
#
loop_
_entity_poly.entity_id
_entity_poly.type
_entity_poly.pdbx_seq_one_letter_code
_entity_poly.pdbx_strand_id
1 'polypeptide(L)'
;PRPSLRASDVYFTVLSLSWPAFFALAFASYLLAVLLFAVLYYAFDPAECVNGAEGFADAFFFSVHTLSTVGYGSFYPLCPSVETVVTVESFLGLTFTSVITGVLYAKFSKPEPRIEFADVLALDCDAGAGGVGGDGEPE
;
A
#
# COMPACT_ATOMS: atom_id res chain seq x y z
N PRO A 1 -16.90 -23.35 2.94
CA PRO A 1 -17.73 -22.57 3.90
C PRO A 1 -16.87 -22.11 5.10
N ARG A 2 -16.45 -20.86 5.28
CA ARG A 2 -16.97 -19.53 4.90
C ARG A 2 -15.76 -18.58 4.71
N PRO A 3 -15.80 -17.60 3.80
CA PRO A 3 -14.72 -16.63 3.66
C PRO A 3 -14.67 -15.75 4.91
N SER A 4 -13.66 -15.94 5.75
CA SER A 4 -13.38 -14.98 6.81
C SER A 4 -12.79 -13.74 6.17
N LEU A 5 -13.57 -12.67 6.01
CA LEU A 5 -13.07 -11.32 5.75
C LEU A 5 -12.26 -10.82 6.97
N ARG A 6 -11.13 -11.46 7.24
CA ARG A 6 -10.18 -11.04 8.27
C ARG A 6 -9.28 -9.99 7.62
N ALA A 7 -9.11 -8.85 8.29
CA ALA A 7 -8.13 -7.83 7.90
C ALA A 7 -6.73 -8.42 7.60
N SER A 8 -6.41 -9.58 8.18
CA SER A 8 -5.23 -10.40 7.89
C SER A 8 -5.11 -10.81 6.41
N ASP A 9 -6.19 -11.17 5.71
CA ASP A 9 -6.14 -11.57 4.30
C ASP A 9 -5.93 -10.36 3.39
N VAL A 10 -6.54 -9.22 3.73
CA VAL A 10 -6.34 -7.96 2.97
C VAL A 10 -4.89 -7.49 3.12
N TYR A 11 -4.36 -7.50 4.34
CA TYR A 11 -2.96 -7.16 4.61
C TYR A 11 -1.98 -8.11 3.91
N PHE A 12 -2.22 -9.43 3.99
CA PHE A 12 -1.38 -10.43 3.33
C PHE A 12 -1.44 -10.29 1.79
N THR A 13 -2.63 -10.06 1.23
CA THR A 13 -2.82 -9.85 -0.21
C THR A 13 -2.08 -8.61 -0.71
N VAL A 14 -2.15 -7.50 0.02
CA VAL A 14 -1.41 -6.27 -0.32
C VAL A 14 0.11 -6.50 -0.28
N LEU A 15 0.58 -7.30 0.69
CA LEU A 15 1.99 -7.67 0.85
C LEU A 15 2.49 -8.74 -0.13
N SER A 16 1.60 -9.50 -0.77
CA SER A 16 1.95 -10.53 -1.76
C SER A 16 1.81 -10.05 -3.21
N LEU A 17 1.24 -8.85 -3.43
CA LEU A 17 1.12 -8.24 -4.76
C LEU A 17 2.51 -7.94 -5.36
N SER A 18 2.64 -8.08 -6.67
CA SER A 18 3.81 -7.60 -7.40
C SER A 18 4.00 -6.08 -7.22
N TRP A 19 5.22 -5.57 -7.44
CA TRP A 19 5.50 -4.13 -7.35
C TRP A 19 4.55 -3.27 -8.22
N PRO A 20 4.31 -3.59 -9.50
CA PRO A 20 3.38 -2.82 -10.33
C PRO A 20 1.93 -2.90 -9.83
N ALA A 21 1.48 -4.08 -9.38
CA ALA A 21 0.11 -4.25 -8.91
C ALA A 21 -0.15 -3.49 -7.60
N PHE A 22 0.87 -3.34 -6.74
CA PHE A 22 0.79 -2.50 -5.55
C PHE A 22 0.62 -1.02 -5.91
N PHE A 23 1.45 -0.48 -6.81
CA PHE A 23 1.32 0.92 -7.25
C PHE A 23 -0.01 1.16 -7.98
N ALA A 24 -0.48 0.21 -8.79
CA ALA A 24 -1.78 0.28 -9.44
C ALA A 24 -2.92 0.30 -8.42
N LEU A 25 -2.89 -0.54 -7.39
CA LEU A 25 -3.88 -0.55 -6.32
C LEU A 25 -3.86 0.75 -5.50
N ALA A 26 -2.67 1.26 -5.15
CA ALA A 26 -2.51 2.53 -4.42
C ALA A 26 -3.03 3.72 -5.25
N PHE A 27 -2.76 3.73 -6.54
CA PHE A 27 -3.29 4.74 -7.45
C PHE A 27 -4.81 4.62 -7.61
N ALA A 28 -5.35 3.41 -7.71
CA ALA A 28 -6.78 3.18 -7.80
C ALA A 28 -7.52 3.60 -6.53
N SER A 29 -6.98 3.31 -5.34
CA SER A 29 -7.57 3.75 -4.07
C SER A 29 -7.48 5.27 -3.89
N TYR A 30 -6.40 5.90 -4.35
CA TYR A 30 -6.29 7.35 -4.42
C TYR A 30 -7.38 7.95 -5.33
N LEU A 31 -7.52 7.45 -6.56
CA LEU A 31 -8.56 7.93 -7.48
C LEU A 31 -9.98 7.74 -6.93
N LEU A 32 -10.23 6.61 -6.25
CA LEU A 32 -11.52 6.34 -5.61
C LEU A 32 -11.81 7.36 -4.50
N ALA A 33 -10.81 7.69 -3.68
CA ALA A 33 -10.95 8.71 -2.65
C ALA A 33 -11.24 10.08 -3.25
N VAL A 34 -10.48 10.49 -4.27
CA VAL A 34 -10.71 11.76 -4.98
C VAL A 34 -12.12 11.80 -5.59
N LEU A 35 -12.55 10.73 -6.26
CA LEU A 35 -13.89 10.66 -6.85
C LEU A 35 -14.99 10.76 -5.78
N LEU A 36 -14.80 10.09 -4.64
CA LEU A 36 -15.74 10.17 -3.53
C LEU A 36 -15.90 11.60 -3.01
N PHE A 37 -14.79 12.30 -2.77
CA PHE A 37 -14.82 13.69 -2.31
C PHE A 37 -15.33 14.65 -3.39
N ALA A 38 -15.00 14.44 -4.66
CA ALA A 38 -15.56 15.21 -5.77
C ALA A 38 -17.09 15.10 -5.83
N VAL A 39 -17.65 13.91 -5.62
CA VAL A 39 -19.11 13.70 -5.55
C VAL A 39 -19.71 14.39 -4.32
N LEU A 40 -19.03 14.35 -3.17
CA LEU A 40 -19.46 15.08 -1.98
C LEU A 40 -19.49 16.59 -2.23
N TYR A 41 -18.44 17.16 -2.84
CA TYR A 41 -18.43 18.57 -3.23
C TYR A 41 -19.53 18.91 -4.22
N TYR A 42 -19.82 18.02 -5.17
CA TYR A 42 -20.93 18.20 -6.11
C TYR A 42 -22.30 18.19 -5.41
N ALA A 43 -22.46 17.40 -4.34
CA ALA A 43 -23.69 17.37 -3.55
C ALA A 43 -23.91 18.62 -2.68
N PHE A 44 -22.86 19.39 -2.40
CA PHE A 44 -22.91 20.63 -1.61
C PHE A 44 -22.95 21.92 -2.46
N ASP A 45 -23.35 21.80 -3.73
CA ASP A 45 -23.44 22.89 -4.71
C ASP A 45 -22.09 23.61 -4.96
N PRO A 46 -21.22 23.02 -5.80
CA PRO A 46 -19.84 23.49 -5.96
C PRO A 46 -19.77 24.87 -6.64
N ALA A 47 -20.78 25.24 -7.43
CA ALA A 47 -20.81 26.51 -8.16
C ALA A 47 -20.93 27.75 -7.24
N GLU A 48 -21.54 27.59 -6.06
CA GLU A 48 -21.65 28.67 -5.07
C GLU A 48 -20.60 28.55 -3.98
N CYS A 49 -20.20 27.32 -3.65
CA CYS A 49 -19.38 27.04 -2.47
C CYS A 49 -17.89 26.78 -2.74
N VAL A 50 -17.46 26.65 -4.00
CA VAL A 50 -16.05 26.53 -4.39
C VAL A 50 -15.72 27.61 -5.43
N ASN A 51 -14.78 28.49 -5.10
CA ASN A 51 -14.40 29.57 -6.00
C ASN A 51 -13.81 29.04 -7.31
N GLY A 52 -14.39 29.43 -8.43
CA GLY A 52 -13.91 29.08 -9.78
C GLY A 52 -14.26 27.67 -10.25
N ALA A 53 -15.07 26.92 -9.50
CA ALA A 53 -15.56 25.62 -9.94
C ALA A 53 -16.90 25.78 -10.68
N GLU A 54 -16.91 25.56 -11.98
CA GLU A 54 -18.13 25.65 -12.81
C GLU A 54 -18.71 24.26 -13.12
N GLY A 55 -17.90 23.21 -12.99
CA GLY A 55 -18.32 21.84 -13.27
C GLY A 55 -17.73 20.77 -12.35
N PHE A 56 -18.16 19.53 -12.57
CA PHE A 56 -17.66 18.36 -11.83
C PHE A 56 -16.15 18.15 -12.00
N ALA A 57 -15.60 18.48 -13.17
CA ALA A 57 -14.17 18.37 -13.42
C ALA A 57 -13.37 19.27 -12.47
N ASP A 58 -13.83 20.48 -12.21
CA ASP A 58 -13.17 21.41 -11.31
C ASP A 58 -13.24 20.94 -9.85
N ALA A 59 -14.39 20.39 -9.43
CA ALA A 59 -14.54 19.76 -8.12
C ALA A 59 -13.62 18.53 -7.95
N PHE A 60 -13.42 17.75 -9.02
CA PHE A 60 -12.45 16.66 -9.04
C PHE A 60 -11.01 17.16 -8.91
N PHE A 61 -10.60 18.17 -9.69
CA PHE A 61 -9.26 18.74 -9.59
C PHE A 61 -9.02 19.45 -8.24
N PHE A 62 -10.05 20.04 -7.65
CA PHE A 62 -9.99 20.58 -6.30
C PHE A 62 -9.69 19.47 -5.28
N SER A 63 -10.43 18.36 -5.31
CA SER A 63 -10.16 17.19 -4.46
C SER A 63 -8.75 16.61 -4.69
N VAL A 64 -8.29 16.51 -5.95
CA VAL A 64 -6.91 16.09 -6.26
C VAL A 64 -5.90 17.01 -5.56
N HIS A 65 -6.04 18.33 -5.68
CA HIS A 65 -5.10 19.27 -5.08
C HIS A 65 -5.13 19.26 -3.54
N THR A 66 -6.30 19.03 -2.95
CA THR A 66 -6.49 18.92 -1.49
C THR A 66 -5.88 17.62 -0.96
N LEU A 67 -6.25 16.48 -1.53
CA LEU A 67 -5.80 15.16 -1.08
C LEU A 67 -4.29 14.96 -1.29
N SER A 68 -3.74 15.50 -2.38
CA SER A 68 -2.29 15.50 -2.64
C SER A 68 -1.52 16.55 -1.85
N THR A 69 -2.21 17.44 -1.11
CA THR A 69 -1.63 18.57 -0.37
C THR A 69 -0.88 19.59 -1.24
N VAL A 70 -1.10 19.58 -2.56
CA VAL A 70 -0.45 20.51 -3.50
C VAL A 70 -1.00 21.92 -3.34
N GLY A 71 -2.33 22.05 -3.25
CA GLY A 71 -3.01 23.28 -2.85
C GLY A 71 -2.55 24.56 -3.58
N TYR A 72 -2.51 24.57 -4.91
CA TYR A 72 -2.08 25.75 -5.70
C TYR A 72 -2.86 27.05 -5.41
N GLY A 73 -3.99 26.97 -4.70
CA GLY A 73 -4.80 28.13 -4.31
C GLY A 73 -5.73 28.64 -5.41
N SER A 74 -5.81 27.96 -6.55
CA SER A 74 -6.72 28.30 -7.65
C SER A 74 -8.19 28.08 -7.27
N PHE A 75 -8.44 27.04 -6.48
CA PHE A 75 -9.75 26.65 -5.96
C PHE A 75 -9.70 26.73 -4.44
N TYR A 76 -10.70 27.37 -3.83
CA TYR A 76 -10.81 27.45 -2.37
C TYR A 76 -12.29 27.45 -1.95
N PRO A 77 -12.60 26.88 -0.78
CA PRO A 77 -13.95 26.85 -0.23
C PRO A 77 -14.43 28.26 0.15
N LEU A 78 -15.69 28.55 -0.16
CA LEU A 78 -16.38 29.79 0.20
C LEU A 78 -17.39 29.57 1.34
N CYS A 79 -17.92 28.33 1.45
CA CYS A 79 -18.94 27.96 2.42
C CYS A 79 -18.36 27.16 3.60
N PRO A 80 -18.86 27.35 4.84
CA PRO A 80 -18.43 26.56 6.00
C PRO A 80 -18.70 25.04 5.87
N SER A 81 -19.72 24.66 5.11
CA SER A 81 -20.04 23.25 4.82
C SER A 81 -18.90 22.57 4.06
N VAL A 82 -18.44 23.19 2.98
CA VAL A 82 -17.34 22.70 2.15
C VAL A 82 -16.01 22.75 2.91
N GLU A 83 -15.77 23.82 3.68
CA GLU A 83 -14.58 23.94 4.55
C GLU A 83 -14.42 22.73 5.49
N THR A 84 -15.54 22.26 6.06
CA THR A 84 -15.55 21.09 6.95
C THR A 84 -15.16 19.82 6.18
N VAL A 85 -15.69 19.64 4.97
CA VAL A 85 -15.36 18.50 4.11
C VAL A 85 -13.89 18.53 3.70
N VAL A 86 -13.35 19.68 3.31
CA VAL A 86 -11.94 19.89 2.95
C VAL A 86 -11.02 19.56 4.12
N THR A 87 -11.39 19.95 5.33
CA THR A 87 -10.62 19.63 6.55
C THR A 87 -10.57 18.13 6.79
N VAL A 88 -11.71 17.44 6.66
CA VAL A 88 -11.79 15.98 6.80
C VAL A 88 -11.01 15.27 5.69
N GLU A 89 -11.12 15.75 4.44
CA GLU A 89 -10.37 15.23 3.30
C GLU A 89 -8.85 15.34 3.53
N SER A 90 -8.38 16.50 3.99
CA SER A 90 -6.96 16.73 4.28
C SER A 90 -6.42 15.77 5.34
N PHE A 91 -7.17 15.54 6.42
CA PHE A 91 -6.80 14.59 7.47
C PHE A 91 -6.72 13.14 6.93
N LEU A 92 -7.67 12.75 6.07
CA LEU A 92 -7.66 11.43 5.45
C LEU A 92 -6.53 11.28 4.42
N GLY A 93 -6.20 12.33 3.67
CA GLY A 93 -5.06 12.35 2.75
C GLY A 93 -3.72 12.12 3.45
N LEU A 94 -3.53 12.76 4.60
CA LEU A 94 -2.36 12.53 5.46
C LEU A 94 -2.30 11.09 5.98
N THR A 95 -3.45 10.57 6.45
CA THR A 95 -3.56 9.19 6.94
C THR A 95 -3.26 8.19 5.82
N PHE A 96 -3.80 8.41 4.62
CA PHE A 96 -3.58 7.60 3.44
C PHE A 96 -2.09 7.54 3.06
N THR A 97 -1.43 8.70 3.01
CA THR A 97 0.02 8.79 2.72
C THR A 97 0.84 8.06 3.77
N SER A 98 0.48 8.18 5.06
CA SER A 98 1.11 7.45 6.16
C SER A 98 0.96 5.93 6.01
N VAL A 99 -0.23 5.44 5.70
CA VAL A 99 -0.51 4.01 5.49
C VAL A 99 0.28 3.47 4.30
N ILE A 100 0.27 4.15 3.15
CA ILE A 100 1.05 3.73 1.97
C ILE A 100 2.53 3.63 2.31
N THR A 101 3.07 4.64 3.00
CA THR A 101 4.47 4.65 3.40
C THR A 101 4.79 3.49 4.34
N GLY A 102 3.92 3.21 5.31
CA GLY A 102 4.07 2.07 6.22
C GLY A 102 4.03 0.71 5.51
N VAL A 103 3.15 0.55 4.53
CA VAL A 103 3.06 -0.68 3.73
C VAL A 103 4.27 -0.82 2.79
N LEU A 104 4.72 0.28 2.17
CA LEU A 104 5.95 0.29 1.37
C LEU A 104 7.14 -0.16 2.22
N TYR A 105 7.30 0.39 3.42
CA TYR A 105 8.34 -0.02 4.34
C TYR A 105 8.25 -1.52 4.68
N ALA A 106 7.06 -2.00 5.07
CA ALA A 106 6.83 -3.42 5.36
C ALA A 106 7.15 -4.34 4.17
N LYS A 107 6.88 -3.88 2.93
CA LYS A 107 7.18 -4.63 1.71
C LYS A 107 8.68 -4.69 1.41
N PHE A 108 9.41 -3.60 1.67
CA PHE A 108 10.88 -3.58 1.59
C PHE A 108 11.55 -4.41 2.71
N SER A 109 10.93 -4.49 3.88
CA SER A 109 11.46 -5.26 5.01
C SER A 109 11.25 -6.78 4.89
N LYS A 110 10.50 -7.26 3.89
CA LYS A 110 10.40 -8.71 3.64
C LYS A 110 11.77 -9.23 3.20
N PRO A 111 12.42 -10.13 3.97
CA PRO A 111 13.65 -10.75 3.52
C PRO A 111 13.37 -11.58 2.28
N GLU A 112 14.22 -11.46 1.26
CA GLU A 112 14.30 -12.42 0.15
C GLU A 112 15.32 -13.50 0.53
N PRO A 113 14.92 -14.63 1.15
CA PRO A 113 15.85 -15.71 1.42
C PRO A 113 16.26 -16.35 0.10
N ARG A 114 17.40 -15.92 -0.45
CA ARG A 114 18.12 -16.67 -1.48
C ARG A 114 18.92 -17.78 -0.81
N ILE A 115 18.22 -18.81 -0.34
CA ILE A 115 18.84 -20.06 0.08
C ILE A 115 18.61 -21.04 -1.06
N GLU A 116 19.61 -21.14 -1.94
CA GLU A 116 19.64 -22.18 -2.97
C GLU A 116 20.20 -23.45 -2.34
N PHE A 117 19.38 -24.50 -2.28
CA PHE A 117 19.83 -25.83 -1.90
C PHE A 117 20.38 -26.55 -3.13
N ALA A 118 21.39 -27.39 -2.93
CA ALA A 118 21.94 -28.19 -4.01
C ALA A 118 20.88 -29.17 -4.55
N ASP A 119 20.72 -29.25 -5.87
CA ASP A 119 19.81 -30.19 -6.54
C ASP A 119 20.22 -31.66 -6.35
N VAL A 120 21.50 -31.89 -6.01
CA VAL A 120 22.07 -33.22 -5.84
C VAL A 120 22.47 -33.41 -4.38
N LEU A 121 21.82 -34.38 -3.74
CA LEU A 121 22.19 -34.84 -2.42
C LEU A 121 23.33 -35.86 -2.56
N ALA A 122 24.55 -35.45 -2.23
CA ALA A 122 25.67 -36.39 -2.12
C ALA A 122 25.57 -37.13 -0.78
N LEU A 123 25.38 -38.44 -0.85
CA LEU A 123 25.48 -39.33 0.31
C LEU A 123 26.90 -39.87 0.33
N ASP A 124 27.70 -39.38 1.28
CA ASP A 124 28.98 -39.99 1.61
C ASP A 124 28.78 -40.96 2.78
N CYS A 125 29.38 -42.15 2.69
CA CYS A 125 29.39 -43.07 3.82
C CYS A 125 30.52 -42.65 4.75
N ASP A 126 30.24 -41.70 5.65
CA ASP A 126 31.09 -41.47 6.81
C ASP A 126 30.94 -42.70 7.72
N ALA A 127 31.85 -43.66 7.55
CA ALA A 127 32.07 -44.72 8.51
C ALA A 127 32.49 -44.03 9.80
N GLY A 128 31.50 -43.82 10.67
CA GLY A 128 31.56 -42.84 11.74
C GLY A 128 32.91 -42.83 12.46
N ALA A 129 33.39 -41.62 12.74
CA ALA A 129 34.42 -41.38 13.73
C ALA A 129 33.91 -41.74 15.15
N GLY A 130 33.63 -43.01 15.36
CA GLY A 130 33.63 -43.70 16.63
C GLY A 130 34.88 -44.55 16.67
N GLY A 131 35.99 -43.95 17.10
CA GLY A 131 37.22 -44.70 17.31
C GLY A 131 37.00 -45.82 18.33
N VAL A 132 37.32 -47.05 17.92
CA VAL A 132 37.87 -48.08 18.80
C VAL A 132 38.95 -48.79 17.99
N GLY A 133 40.17 -48.75 18.52
CA GLY A 133 41.37 -49.26 17.85
C GLY A 133 41.37 -50.77 17.64
N GLY A 134 42.42 -51.23 16.96
CA GLY A 134 42.68 -52.66 16.83
C GLY A 134 43.39 -53.01 15.53
N ASP A 135 44.72 -52.92 15.56
CA ASP A 135 45.63 -53.99 15.13
C ASP A 135 45.69 -54.41 13.65
N GLY A 136 46.91 -54.38 13.10
CA GLY A 136 47.36 -55.41 12.16
C GLY A 136 47.82 -54.90 10.79
N GLU A 137 49.11 -54.59 10.72
CA GLU A 137 49.93 -54.74 9.50
C GLU A 137 49.70 -56.13 8.87
N PRO A 138 49.69 -56.23 7.53
CA PRO A 138 50.33 -57.39 6.92
C PRO A 138 51.31 -56.98 5.81
N GLU A 139 52.51 -57.52 5.99
CA GLU A 139 53.62 -57.83 5.05
C GLU A 139 53.49 -57.45 3.56
#